data_AF-A0A368TML2-F1
#
_entry.id   AF-A0A368TML2-F1
#
_cell.length_a   1.000
_cell.length_b   1.000
_cell.length_c   1.000
_cell.angle_alpha   90.00
_cell.angle_beta   90.00
_cell.angle_gamma   90.00
#
_symmetry.space_group_name_H-M   'P 1'
#
loop_
_entity.id
_entity.type
_entity.pdbx_description
1 polymer ?
#
loop_
_entity_poly.entity_id
_entity_poly.type
_entity_poly.pdbx_seq_one_letter_code
_entity_poly.pdbx_strand_id
1 'polypeptide(L)'
;MSEQSYEDRPKATPELAALIHDFMEPENTTLRQVRELLMSEDLMVSDGGEIMYKQDRKWLVNEVDALIDQHGFDTLAKDILSD
;
A
#
# COMPACT_ATOMS: atom_id res chain seq x y z
N MET A 1 -15.49 -3.16 30.39
CA MET A 1 -14.66 -2.26 29.55
C MET A 1 -13.91 -3.19 28.64
N SER A 2 -14.25 -3.21 27.36
CA SER A 2 -13.67 -4.15 26.41
C SER A 2 -12.38 -3.52 25.88
N GLU A 3 -11.24 -3.99 26.38
CA GLU A 3 -9.93 -3.76 25.76
C GLU A 3 -9.96 -4.43 24.38
N GLN A 4 -10.41 -3.69 23.37
CA GLN A 4 -10.22 -4.09 21.99
C GLN A 4 -8.72 -4.03 21.73
N SER A 5 -8.09 -5.20 21.59
CA SER A 5 -6.70 -5.37 21.22
C SER A 5 -6.38 -4.45 20.04
N TYR A 6 -5.48 -3.50 20.27
CA TYR A 6 -5.02 -2.52 19.27
C TYR A 6 -4.15 -3.16 18.16
N GLU A 7 -4.01 -4.48 18.14
CA GLU A 7 -3.01 -5.20 17.34
C GLU A 7 -3.54 -5.73 16.01
N ASP A 8 -4.83 -5.59 15.72
CA ASP A 8 -5.48 -6.23 14.56
C ASP A 8 -6.00 -5.22 13.51
N ARG A 9 -5.56 -3.97 13.57
CA ARG A 9 -5.91 -3.02 12.51
C ARG A 9 -4.93 -3.18 11.36
N PRO A 10 -5.41 -3.24 10.11
CA PRO A 10 -4.53 -3.19 8.96
C PRO A 10 -3.66 -1.95 9.08
N LYS A 11 -2.34 -2.14 8.93
CA LYS A 11 -1.36 -1.05 9.08
C LYS A 11 -1.39 -0.12 7.87
N ALA A 12 -1.79 -0.69 6.73
CA ALA A 12 -2.09 0.01 5.50
C ALA A 12 -3.57 0.42 5.42
N THR A 13 -3.84 1.48 4.69
CA THR A 13 -5.18 1.95 4.35
C THR A 13 -5.84 1.01 3.34
N PRO A 14 -7.19 0.95 3.32
CA PRO A 14 -7.89 0.11 2.35
C PRO A 14 -7.62 0.52 0.90
N GLU A 15 -7.32 1.79 0.64
CA GLU A 15 -6.92 2.27 -0.69
C GLU A 15 -5.56 1.68 -1.12
N LEU A 16 -4.57 1.67 -0.22
CA LEU A 16 -3.28 1.04 -0.48
C LEU A 16 -3.43 -0.48 -0.66
N ALA A 17 -4.28 -1.11 0.16
CA ALA A 17 -4.57 -2.53 0.06
C ALA A 17 -5.18 -2.92 -1.29
N ALA A 18 -6.23 -2.20 -1.71
CA ALA A 18 -6.88 -2.43 -3.00
C ALA A 18 -5.88 -2.27 -4.16
N LEU A 19 -5.06 -1.22 -4.12
CA LEU A 19 -4.06 -0.98 -5.15
C LEU A 19 -3.01 -2.11 -5.23
N ILE A 20 -2.53 -2.58 -4.08
CA ILE A 20 -1.58 -3.71 -4.08
C ILE A 20 -2.26 -4.95 -4.65
N HIS A 21 -3.50 -5.25 -4.28
CA HIS A 21 -4.23 -6.41 -4.82
C HIS A 21 -4.54 -6.31 -6.32
N ASP A 22 -4.78 -5.10 -6.84
CA ASP A 22 -5.11 -4.90 -8.26
C ASP A 22 -3.89 -5.00 -9.17
N PHE A 23 -2.71 -4.59 -8.70
CA PHE A 23 -1.51 -4.47 -9.54
C PHE A 23 -0.38 -5.44 -9.18
N MET A 24 -0.43 -6.06 -8.00
CA MET A 24 0.69 -6.79 -7.41
C MET A 24 0.24 -8.02 -6.62
N GLU A 25 1.18 -8.92 -6.34
CA GLU A 25 0.95 -10.05 -5.44
C GLU A 25 1.50 -9.71 -4.05
N PRO A 26 0.66 -9.47 -3.02
CA PRO A 26 1.13 -8.99 -1.72
C PRO A 26 2.07 -9.98 -1.02
N GLU A 27 1.99 -11.27 -1.34
CA GLU A 27 2.87 -12.29 -0.79
C GLU A 27 4.31 -12.23 -1.31
N ASN A 28 4.51 -11.66 -2.50
CA ASN A 28 5.80 -11.59 -3.20
C ASN A 28 6.30 -10.15 -3.40
N THR A 29 5.54 -9.16 -2.95
CA THR A 29 5.83 -7.76 -3.18
C THR A 29 6.31 -7.11 -1.90
N THR A 30 7.46 -6.45 -1.96
CA THR A 30 8.01 -5.66 -0.85
C THR A 30 7.49 -4.23 -0.86
N LEU A 31 7.53 -3.55 0.29
CA LEU A 31 7.18 -2.13 0.39
C LEU A 31 7.97 -1.25 -0.59
N ARG A 32 9.24 -1.59 -0.85
CA ARG A 32 10.04 -0.94 -1.90
C ARG A 32 9.35 -1.01 -3.28
N GLN A 33 8.91 -2.20 -3.68
CA GLN A 33 8.28 -2.39 -4.98
C GLN A 33 6.94 -1.66 -5.06
N VAL A 34 6.14 -1.67 -3.99
CA VAL A 34 4.89 -0.89 -3.92
C VAL A 34 5.17 0.59 -4.13
N ARG A 35 6.20 1.12 -3.46
CA ARG A 35 6.64 2.52 -3.64
C ARG A 35 7.06 2.80 -5.07
N GLU A 36 7.82 1.91 -5.70
CA GLU A 36 8.26 2.05 -7.09
C GLU A 36 7.09 2.09 -8.07
N LEU A 37 6.05 1.27 -7.87
CA LEU A 37 4.81 1.30 -8.65
C LEU A 37 4.07 2.63 -8.49
N LEU A 38 3.93 3.12 -7.26
CA LEU A 38 3.29 4.41 -6.98
C LEU A 38 4.07 5.61 -7.55
N MET A 39 5.37 5.43 -7.79
CA MET A 39 6.22 6.42 -8.47
C MET A 39 6.24 6.25 -9.99
N SER A 40 5.79 5.09 -10.49
CA SER A 40 5.74 4.81 -11.92
C SER A 40 4.66 5.64 -12.62
N GLU A 41 4.95 6.06 -13.84
CA GLU A 41 4.01 6.81 -14.67
C GLU A 41 2.88 5.92 -15.22
N ASP A 42 3.10 4.60 -15.31
CA ASP A 42 2.12 3.60 -15.78
C ASP A 42 0.87 3.53 -14.91
N LEU A 43 0.98 3.79 -13.61
CA LEU A 43 -0.16 3.75 -12.68
C LEU A 43 -1.17 4.90 -12.94
N MET A 44 -0.81 5.92 -13.74
CA MET A 44 -1.75 6.99 -14.09
C MET A 44 -2.87 6.53 -15.04
N VAL A 45 -2.73 5.37 -15.69
CA VAL A 45 -3.65 4.88 -16.71
C VAL A 45 -3.98 3.42 -16.40
N SER A 46 -4.87 3.19 -15.43
CA SER A 46 -5.42 1.84 -15.27
C SER A 46 -6.42 1.57 -16.41
N ASP A 47 -6.17 0.48 -17.15
CA ASP A 47 -6.97 -0.02 -18.27
C ASP A 47 -8.35 -0.48 -17.75
N GLY A 48 -9.23 0.48 -17.45
CA GLY A 48 -10.48 0.19 -16.76
C GLY A 48 -11.31 1.40 -16.29
N GLY A 49 -10.74 2.60 -16.28
CA GLY A 49 -11.55 3.84 -16.21
C GLY A 49 -11.50 4.66 -14.93
N GLU A 50 -10.66 4.34 -13.95
CA GLU A 50 -10.36 5.25 -12.83
C GLU A 50 -8.95 5.83 -12.98
N ILE A 51 -8.90 7.12 -13.33
CA ILE A 51 -7.65 7.89 -13.32
C ILE A 51 -7.28 8.10 -11.86
N MET A 52 -6.19 7.49 -11.41
CA MET A 52 -5.63 7.80 -10.10
C MET A 52 -5.19 9.27 -10.07
N TYR A 53 -5.85 10.10 -9.27
CA TYR A 53 -5.49 11.51 -9.20
C TYR A 53 -4.09 11.66 -8.59
N LYS A 54 -3.32 12.62 -9.12
CA LYS A 54 -1.95 12.91 -8.64
C LYS A 54 -1.90 13.20 -7.12
N GLN A 55 -3.01 13.64 -6.53
CA GLN A 55 -3.10 13.91 -5.09
C GLN A 55 -3.20 12.61 -4.28
N ASP A 56 -4.08 11.70 -4.68
CA ASP A 56 -4.26 10.40 -4.03
C ASP A 56 -2.98 9.57 -4.10
N ARG A 57 -2.30 9.63 -5.25
CA ARG A 57 -0.99 8.99 -5.41
C ARG A 57 0.08 9.53 -4.46
N LYS A 58 0.15 10.86 -4.29
CA LYS A 58 1.12 11.45 -3.35
C LYS A 58 0.82 11.03 -1.91
N TRP A 59 -0.45 10.95 -1.54
CA TRP A 59 -0.84 10.51 -0.22
C TRP A 59 -0.46 9.03 0.01
N LEU A 60 -0.72 8.15 -0.96
CA LEU A 60 -0.31 6.74 -0.90
C LEU A 60 1.21 6.56 -0.87
N VAL A 61 1.98 7.36 -1.62
CA VAL A 61 3.45 7.34 -1.53
C VAL A 61 3.91 7.69 -0.12
N ASN A 62 3.34 8.75 0.48
CA ASN A 62 3.71 9.15 1.85
C ASN A 62 3.34 8.06 2.87
N GLU A 63 2.23 7.37 2.66
CA GLU A 63 1.82 6.26 3.51
C GLU A 63 2.81 5.10 3.42
N VAL A 64 3.19 4.69 2.19
CA VAL A 64 4.19 3.64 2.00
C VAL A 64 5.54 4.04 2.57
N ASP A 65 5.95 5.31 2.43
CA ASP A 65 7.18 5.83 3.07
C ASP A 65 7.10 5.68 4.61
N ALA A 66 5.96 6.02 5.22
CA ALA A 66 5.75 5.84 6.66
C ALA A 66 5.77 4.37 7.11
N LEU A 67 5.28 3.45 6.27
CA LEU A 67 5.35 2.00 6.52
C LEU A 67 6.78 1.48 6.38
N ILE A 68 7.54 1.97 5.41
CA ILE A 68 8.96 1.65 5.22
C ILE A 68 9.79 2.12 6.40
N ASP A 69 9.55 3.33 6.92
CA ASP A 69 10.24 3.84 8.10
C ASP A 69 9.99 2.99 9.34
N GLN A 70 8.81 2.34 9.43
CA GLN A 70 8.42 1.50 10.57
C GLN A 70 8.86 0.04 10.45
N HIS A 71 8.82 -0.54 9.25
CA HIS A 71 9.00 -1.98 9.02
C HIS A 71 10.24 -2.33 8.20
N GLY A 72 10.71 -1.40 7.36
CA GLY A 72 11.82 -1.57 6.45
C GLY A 72 11.38 -1.75 4.99
N PHE A 73 12.31 -1.51 4.06
CA PHE A 73 12.06 -1.60 2.61
C PHE A 73 11.72 -3.01 2.13
N ASP A 74 12.28 -4.03 2.79
CA ASP A 74 12.19 -5.44 2.39
C ASP A 74 11.01 -6.17 3.05
N THR A 75 10.17 -5.48 3.83
CA THR A 75 8.92 -6.03 4.38
C THR A 75 7.95 -6.35 3.26
N LEU A 76 7.33 -7.53 3.32
CA LEU A 76 6.34 -7.96 2.33
C LEU A 76 5.00 -7.27 2.59
N ALA A 77 4.31 -6.86 1.53
CA ALA A 77 3.00 -6.21 1.58
C ALA A 77 1.98 -7.03 2.40
N LYS A 78 1.99 -8.36 2.31
CA LYS A 78 1.12 -9.20 3.15
C LYS A 78 1.27 -8.94 4.66
N ASP A 79 2.46 -8.55 5.14
CA ASP A 79 2.76 -8.34 6.55
C ASP A 79 2.26 -6.97 7.09
N ILE A 80 1.92 -6.04 6.19
CA ILE A 80 1.29 -4.76 6.52
C ILE A 80 -0.20 -4.71 6.19
N LEU A 81 -0.67 -5.55 5.27
CA LEU A 81 -2.07 -5.58 4.88
C LEU A 81 -2.97 -6.20 5.96
N SER A 82 -2.46 -7.17 6.73
CA SER A 82 -3.23 -8.00 7.68
C SER A 82 -4.44 -8.70 7.05
N ASP A 83 -4.63 -9.98 7.35
CA ASP A 83 -5.79 -10.77 6.89
C ASP A 83 -7.07 -10.40 7.68
#